data_AF-A0A232M631-F1
#
_entry.id   AF-A0A232M631-F1
#
_cell.length_a   1.000
_cell.length_b   1.000
_cell.length_c   1.000
_cell.angle_alpha   90.00
_cell.angle_beta   90.00
_cell.angle_gamma   90.00
#
_symmetry.space_group_name_H-M   'P 1'
#
loop_
_entity.id
_entity.type
_entity.pdbx_description
1 polymer ?
#
loop_
_entity_poly.entity_id
_entity_poly.type
_entity_poly.pdbx_seq_one_letter_code
_entity_poly.pdbx_strand_id
1 'polypeptide(L)'
;MRRYRKSFSSRRSPTARSLESMRTKRLDRYLDERSIEAASTIFSIYGETLFFSARASTFIPNNISFRTFSRLAKRILEEVNNGPPSSQAAMRISIDVDLVFGVAQILEKIDERILIWAAHATSAAGASLPTMFLVVKHLRSVTFPLPTKNLDLVEQWAIHDQDPRAIALHSKVLGKREQYQEALVLLEKVMEWTYPTRLQPSTFEDVTLGGLLEPPWQLFAWLKESIGDQKATNAMLEMAALEYHDPKALVDYAHLMRVQGNTAMYEECMNKAATAGNPEACRKLANFYLLTYLGRLPSQQSEDKSFRARISRFFGQSRTPEDYRKLAVNWYELAFAHGSNKAALILAILLREAGHLELGLEYLRHAEEGRRFPKLIAQLKKNWENDDVQFSVPDQLLDI
;
A
#
# COMPACT_ATOMS: atom_id res chain seq x y z
N MET A 1 33.61 45.81 -46.40
CA MET A 1 32.23 45.97 -46.92
C MET A 1 31.58 44.61 -47.11
N ARG A 2 30.27 44.51 -46.84
CA ARG A 2 29.31 43.40 -47.13
C ARG A 2 29.17 42.24 -46.12
N ARG A 3 28.13 42.41 -45.30
CA ARG A 3 27.12 41.47 -44.77
C ARG A 3 27.23 39.99 -45.20
N TYR A 4 27.15 39.10 -44.21
CA TYR A 4 26.36 37.87 -44.29
C TYR A 4 25.64 37.61 -42.96
N ARG A 5 24.33 37.88 -42.93
CA ARG A 5 23.39 37.25 -41.98
C ARG A 5 23.13 35.84 -42.50
N LYS A 6 23.37 34.81 -41.69
CA LYS A 6 22.70 33.50 -41.84
C LYS A 6 21.91 33.23 -40.57
N SER A 7 20.60 33.08 -40.75
CA SER A 7 19.67 32.55 -39.78
C SER A 7 20.08 31.13 -39.39
N PHE A 8 20.28 30.89 -38.10
CA PHE A 8 20.15 29.56 -37.55
C PHE A 8 18.74 29.43 -36.99
N SER A 9 17.87 28.78 -37.78
CA SER A 9 16.72 28.10 -37.22
C SER A 9 17.25 27.03 -36.27
N SER A 10 17.04 27.20 -34.97
CA SER A 10 17.29 26.14 -34.01
C SER A 10 16.26 25.04 -34.25
N ARG A 11 16.62 24.09 -35.12
CA ARG A 11 15.94 22.80 -35.27
C ARG A 11 15.92 22.15 -33.89
N ARG A 12 14.76 22.19 -33.22
CA ARG A 12 14.49 21.28 -32.10
C ARG A 12 14.64 19.86 -32.65
N SER A 13 15.40 19.04 -31.93
CA SER A 13 15.72 17.67 -32.31
C SER A 13 14.44 16.84 -32.53
N PRO A 14 14.44 15.88 -33.49
CA PRO A 14 13.29 14.99 -33.73
C PRO A 14 12.85 14.21 -32.48
N THR A 15 13.78 13.99 -31.55
CA THR A 15 13.57 13.33 -30.26
C THR A 15 12.72 14.15 -29.28
N ALA A 16 12.76 15.49 -29.32
CA ALA A 16 11.94 16.34 -28.47
C ALA A 16 10.46 16.36 -28.90
N ARG A 17 10.20 16.34 -30.22
CA ARG A 17 8.83 16.16 -30.76
C ARG A 17 8.31 14.74 -30.53
N SER A 18 9.19 13.72 -30.49
CA SER A 18 8.80 12.32 -30.24
C SER A 18 8.39 12.08 -28.79
N LEU A 19 9.01 12.76 -27.81
CA LEU A 19 8.67 12.61 -26.40
C LEU A 19 7.44 13.41 -25.98
N GLU A 20 7.24 14.63 -26.51
CA GLU A 20 5.98 15.37 -26.32
C GLU A 20 4.81 14.71 -27.08
N SER A 21 5.05 14.21 -28.30
CA SER A 21 4.05 13.40 -29.03
C SER A 21 3.77 12.06 -28.37
N MET A 22 4.71 11.46 -27.63
CA MET A 22 4.45 10.23 -26.87
C MET A 22 3.79 10.50 -25.52
N ARG A 23 3.98 11.69 -24.92
CA ARG A 23 3.28 12.11 -23.70
C ARG A 23 1.83 12.49 -23.97
N THR A 24 1.54 13.17 -25.08
CA THR A 24 0.15 13.42 -25.52
C THR A 24 -0.49 12.17 -26.12
N LYS A 25 0.22 11.34 -26.91
CA LYS A 25 -0.32 10.05 -27.40
C LYS A 25 -0.41 8.93 -26.36
N ARG A 26 0.13 9.09 -25.14
CA ARG A 26 -0.14 8.18 -24.01
C ARG A 26 -1.31 8.62 -23.14
N LEU A 27 -1.80 9.85 -23.30
CA LEU A 27 -3.11 10.26 -22.78
C LEU A 27 -4.22 10.04 -23.83
N ASP A 28 -3.90 10.11 -25.13
CA ASP A 28 -4.86 9.96 -26.24
C ASP A 28 -4.91 8.56 -26.90
N ARG A 29 -4.37 7.51 -26.28
CA ARG A 29 -4.62 6.12 -26.70
C ARG A 29 -5.14 5.33 -25.50
N TYR A 30 -6.32 4.75 -25.68
CA TYR A 30 -7.13 3.96 -24.73
C TYR A 30 -8.25 4.69 -23.97
N LEU A 31 -8.96 5.58 -24.66
CA LEU A 31 -10.42 5.63 -24.54
C LEU A 31 -10.99 4.60 -25.52
N ASP A 32 -11.03 3.34 -25.14
CA ASP A 32 -11.85 2.37 -25.88
C ASP A 32 -13.30 2.66 -25.48
N GLU A 33 -14.10 3.23 -26.38
CA GLU A 33 -15.53 3.54 -26.14
C GLU A 33 -16.28 2.31 -25.58
N ARG A 34 -15.81 1.10 -25.94
CA ARG A 34 -16.34 -0.19 -25.45
C ARG A 34 -16.23 -0.40 -23.95
N SER A 35 -15.29 0.22 -23.25
CA SER A 35 -15.09 -0.04 -21.82
C SER A 35 -15.95 0.84 -20.91
N ILE A 36 -16.34 2.04 -21.34
CA ILE A 36 -17.15 2.95 -20.52
C ILE A 36 -18.66 2.68 -20.72
N GLU A 37 -19.08 2.25 -21.91
CA GLU A 37 -20.44 1.67 -22.10
C GLU A 37 -20.63 0.42 -21.24
N ALA A 38 -19.61 -0.44 -21.16
CA ALA A 38 -19.59 -1.55 -20.22
C ALA A 38 -19.66 -1.06 -18.77
N ALA A 39 -18.99 0.03 -18.41
CA ALA A 39 -19.05 0.61 -17.06
C ALA A 39 -20.47 1.06 -16.66
N SER A 40 -21.24 1.63 -17.59
CA SER A 40 -22.65 1.99 -17.36
C SER A 40 -23.54 0.75 -17.12
N THR A 41 -23.26 -0.34 -17.84
CA THR A 41 -23.95 -1.62 -17.66
C THR A 41 -23.57 -2.28 -16.32
N ILE A 42 -22.30 -2.25 -15.95
CA ILE A 42 -21.84 -2.76 -14.65
C ILE A 42 -22.47 -1.95 -13.52
N PHE A 43 -22.54 -0.62 -13.65
CA PHE A 43 -23.18 0.24 -12.66
C PHE A 43 -24.67 -0.04 -12.51
N SER A 44 -25.39 -0.36 -13.60
CA SER A 44 -26.82 -0.68 -13.50
C SER A 44 -27.08 -1.99 -12.75
N ILE A 45 -26.15 -2.95 -12.81
CA ILE A 45 -26.23 -4.24 -12.10
C ILE A 45 -25.79 -4.09 -10.63
N TYR A 46 -24.66 -3.41 -10.38
CA TYR A 46 -24.02 -3.39 -9.06
C TYR A 46 -24.15 -2.07 -8.30
N GLY A 47 -24.93 -1.11 -8.80
CA GLY A 47 -25.00 0.25 -8.26
C GLY A 47 -25.34 0.32 -6.78
N GLU A 48 -26.26 -0.51 -6.29
CA GLU A 48 -26.61 -0.56 -4.86
C GLU A 48 -25.44 -1.11 -4.01
N THR A 49 -24.77 -2.15 -4.48
CA THR A 49 -23.59 -2.72 -3.80
C THR A 49 -22.47 -1.69 -3.72
N LEU A 50 -22.24 -0.95 -4.81
CA LEU A 50 -21.26 0.15 -4.84
C LEU A 50 -21.65 1.26 -3.87
N PHE A 51 -22.93 1.63 -3.78
CA PHE A 51 -23.40 2.62 -2.82
C PHE A 51 -23.13 2.23 -1.37
N PHE A 52 -23.45 0.99 -0.97
CA PHE A 52 -23.16 0.50 0.37
C PHE A 52 -21.65 0.46 0.64
N SER A 53 -20.86 0.05 -0.36
CA SER A 53 -19.40 0.07 -0.24
C SER A 53 -18.83 1.48 -0.12
N ALA A 54 -19.38 2.47 -0.83
CA ALA A 54 -18.96 3.87 -0.73
C ALA A 54 -19.27 4.46 0.65
N ARG A 55 -20.41 4.10 1.25
CA ARG A 55 -20.74 4.50 2.63
C ARG A 55 -19.85 3.83 3.66
N ALA A 56 -19.64 2.51 3.53
CA ALA A 56 -18.76 1.77 4.43
C ALA A 56 -17.31 2.28 4.38
N SER A 57 -16.85 2.68 3.19
CA SER A 57 -15.51 3.26 2.99
C SER A 57 -15.44 4.75 3.30
N THR A 58 -16.55 5.38 3.72
CA THR A 58 -16.66 6.82 4.02
C THR A 58 -16.26 7.75 2.87
N PHE A 59 -16.33 7.28 1.63
CA PHE A 59 -16.08 8.12 0.44
C PHE A 59 -17.22 9.11 0.19
N ILE A 60 -18.42 8.79 0.69
CA ILE A 60 -19.58 9.68 0.61
C ILE A 60 -20.18 9.90 2.00
N PRO A 61 -20.72 11.10 2.28
CA PRO A 61 -21.41 11.38 3.53
C PRO A 61 -22.64 10.50 3.77
N ASN A 62 -22.94 10.20 5.04
CA ASN A 62 -24.04 9.30 5.43
C ASN A 62 -25.44 9.81 5.08
N ASN A 63 -25.60 11.12 4.86
CA ASN A 63 -26.85 11.75 4.46
C ASN A 63 -27.13 11.64 2.95
N ILE A 64 -26.18 11.13 2.15
CA ILE A 64 -26.37 10.95 0.71
C ILE A 64 -27.26 9.71 0.47
N SER A 65 -28.41 9.93 -0.17
CA SER A 65 -29.32 8.87 -0.57
C SER A 65 -28.81 8.12 -1.81
N PHE A 66 -29.21 6.85 -1.96
CA PHE A 66 -28.89 6.06 -3.16
C PHE A 66 -29.32 6.76 -4.45
N ARG A 67 -30.46 7.45 -4.45
CA ARG A 67 -30.94 8.23 -5.61
C ARG A 67 -29.95 9.33 -6.01
N THR A 68 -29.39 10.04 -5.03
CA THR A 68 -28.42 11.11 -5.26
C THR A 68 -27.10 10.53 -5.77
N PHE A 69 -26.61 9.48 -5.11
CA PHE A 69 -25.43 8.73 -5.53
C PHE A 69 -25.56 8.22 -6.98
N SER A 70 -26.67 7.55 -7.29
CA SER A 70 -26.93 6.99 -8.62
C SER A 70 -27.00 8.05 -9.70
N ARG A 71 -27.62 9.20 -9.41
CA ARG A 71 -27.64 10.36 -10.32
C ARG A 71 -26.23 10.88 -10.59
N LEU A 72 -25.40 11.04 -9.55
CA LEU A 72 -24.03 11.53 -9.70
C LEU A 72 -23.16 10.54 -10.46
N ALA A 73 -23.24 9.25 -10.14
CA ALA A 73 -22.48 8.21 -10.81
C ALA A 73 -22.79 8.14 -12.31
N LYS A 74 -24.07 8.19 -12.70
CA LYS A 74 -24.48 8.23 -14.11
C LYS A 74 -23.93 9.47 -14.83
N ARG A 75 -24.04 10.64 -14.21
CA ARG A 75 -23.49 11.89 -14.77
C ARG A 75 -21.97 11.87 -14.91
N ILE A 76 -21.26 11.25 -13.96
CA ILE A 76 -19.80 11.06 -14.08
C ILE A 76 -19.50 10.21 -15.31
N LEU A 77 -20.18 9.06 -15.48
CA LEU A 77 -19.97 8.17 -16.63
C LEU A 77 -20.29 8.88 -17.96
N GLU A 78 -21.34 9.69 -18.00
CA GLU A 78 -21.70 10.51 -19.16
C GLU A 78 -20.61 11.54 -19.49
N GLU A 79 -20.15 12.33 -18.51
CA GLU A 79 -19.15 13.39 -18.74
C GLU A 79 -17.77 12.83 -19.09
N VAL A 80 -17.40 11.67 -18.55
CA VAL A 80 -16.16 10.95 -18.93
C VAL A 80 -16.19 10.59 -20.42
N ASN A 81 -17.36 10.24 -20.97
CA ASN A 81 -17.53 9.96 -22.41
C ASN A 81 -17.56 11.24 -23.26
N ASN A 82 -18.06 12.34 -22.72
CA ASN A 82 -18.31 13.56 -23.49
C ASN A 82 -17.06 14.42 -23.74
N GLY A 83 -15.95 14.18 -23.03
CA GLY A 83 -14.71 14.91 -23.32
C GLY A 83 -13.66 14.89 -22.22
N PRO A 84 -12.61 15.71 -22.38
CA PRO A 84 -11.51 15.77 -21.43
C PRO A 84 -11.94 16.37 -20.08
N PRO A 85 -11.22 16.03 -18.99
CA PRO A 85 -11.52 16.56 -17.67
C PRO A 85 -11.32 18.08 -17.63
N SER A 86 -12.31 18.79 -17.10
CA SER A 86 -12.27 20.25 -16.95
C SER A 86 -13.10 20.69 -15.74
N SER A 87 -12.83 21.91 -15.24
CA SER A 87 -13.62 22.49 -14.14
C SER A 87 -15.10 22.61 -14.50
N GLN A 88 -15.40 23.01 -15.74
CA GLN A 88 -16.77 23.10 -16.24
C GLN A 88 -17.46 21.72 -16.28
N ALA A 89 -16.76 20.65 -16.67
CA ALA A 89 -17.30 19.30 -16.67
C ALA A 89 -17.65 18.84 -15.24
N ALA A 90 -16.77 19.07 -14.27
CA ALA A 90 -17.06 18.76 -12.87
C ALA A 90 -18.28 19.53 -12.35
N MET A 91 -18.37 20.84 -12.65
CA MET A 91 -19.48 21.69 -12.22
C MET A 91 -20.83 21.33 -12.88
N ARG A 92 -20.83 20.74 -14.09
CA ARG A 92 -22.05 20.20 -14.72
C ARG A 92 -22.61 18.99 -13.97
N ILE A 93 -21.73 18.19 -13.37
CA ILE A 93 -22.12 17.02 -12.57
C ILE A 93 -22.78 17.49 -11.27
N SER A 94 -22.07 18.32 -10.50
CA SER A 94 -22.49 18.84 -9.20
C SER A 94 -21.72 20.12 -8.83
N ILE A 95 -22.34 20.97 -8.01
CA ILE A 95 -21.67 22.10 -7.35
C ILE A 95 -20.71 21.58 -6.27
N ASP A 96 -21.09 20.51 -5.58
CA ASP A 96 -20.23 19.82 -4.61
C ASP A 96 -19.27 18.89 -5.36
N VAL A 97 -18.11 19.43 -5.70
CA VAL A 97 -17.06 18.76 -6.47
C VAL A 97 -16.26 17.73 -5.65
N ASP A 98 -16.22 17.86 -4.33
CA ASP A 98 -15.63 16.85 -3.45
C ASP A 98 -16.50 15.59 -3.41
N LEU A 99 -17.83 15.75 -3.37
CA LEU A 99 -18.75 14.62 -3.49
C LEU A 99 -18.63 13.91 -4.85
N VAL A 100 -18.39 14.65 -5.94
CA VAL A 100 -18.13 14.04 -7.26
C VAL A 100 -16.89 13.17 -7.21
N PHE A 101 -15.81 13.64 -6.57
CA PHE A 101 -14.60 12.86 -6.39
C PHE A 101 -14.83 11.62 -5.51
N GLY A 102 -15.55 11.76 -4.39
CA GLY A 102 -15.89 10.64 -3.52
C GLY A 102 -16.72 9.54 -4.21
N VAL A 103 -17.67 9.93 -5.06
CA VAL A 103 -18.40 8.96 -5.91
C VAL A 103 -17.46 8.31 -6.94
N ALA A 104 -16.54 9.06 -7.53
CA ALA A 104 -15.59 8.51 -8.49
C ALA A 104 -14.61 7.49 -7.86
N GLN A 105 -14.25 7.64 -6.58
CA GLN A 105 -13.40 6.68 -5.87
C GLN A 105 -14.01 5.28 -5.81
N ILE A 106 -15.34 5.17 -5.68
CA ILE A 106 -15.97 3.83 -5.71
C ILE A 106 -16.13 3.29 -7.14
N LEU A 107 -16.32 4.18 -8.12
CA LEU A 107 -16.42 3.80 -9.53
C LEU A 107 -15.09 3.34 -10.13
N GLU A 108 -13.95 3.66 -9.49
CA GLU A 108 -12.63 3.10 -9.82
C GLU A 108 -12.65 1.56 -9.91
N LYS A 109 -13.47 0.89 -9.08
CA LYS A 109 -13.63 -0.57 -9.09
C LYS A 109 -14.22 -1.12 -10.39
N ILE A 110 -14.90 -0.26 -11.15
CA ILE A 110 -15.40 -0.58 -12.49
C ILE A 110 -14.32 -0.28 -13.51
N ASP A 111 -13.74 0.92 -13.46
CA ASP A 111 -12.72 1.39 -14.38
C ASP A 111 -11.85 2.50 -13.74
N GLU A 112 -10.54 2.26 -13.63
CA GLU A 112 -9.58 3.18 -13.00
C GLU A 112 -9.57 4.56 -13.68
N ARG A 113 -9.88 4.63 -14.98
CA ARG A 113 -9.89 5.90 -15.74
C ARG A 113 -10.93 6.88 -15.23
N ILE A 114 -12.04 6.38 -14.67
CA ILE A 114 -13.09 7.23 -14.12
C ILE A 114 -12.53 8.07 -12.97
N LEU A 115 -11.77 7.45 -12.06
CA LEU A 115 -11.17 8.15 -10.94
C LEU A 115 -10.12 9.16 -11.41
N ILE A 116 -9.26 8.79 -12.37
CA ILE A 116 -8.23 9.69 -12.89
C ILE A 116 -8.88 10.91 -13.57
N TRP A 117 -9.89 10.68 -14.42
CA TRP A 117 -10.65 11.76 -15.06
C TRP A 117 -11.29 12.66 -14.02
N ALA A 118 -12.00 12.09 -13.04
CA ALA A 118 -12.68 12.84 -12.00
C ALA A 118 -11.69 13.66 -11.17
N ALA A 119 -10.56 13.08 -10.76
CA ALA A 119 -9.52 13.78 -10.02
C ALA A 119 -9.02 15.03 -10.75
N HIS A 120 -8.77 14.94 -12.05
CA HIS A 120 -8.36 16.09 -12.85
C HIS A 120 -9.48 17.14 -12.99
N ALA A 121 -10.72 16.71 -13.22
CA ALA A 121 -11.86 17.62 -13.40
C ALA A 121 -12.19 18.37 -12.10
N THR A 122 -12.24 17.69 -10.97
CA THR A 122 -12.57 18.26 -9.66
C THR A 122 -11.41 19.07 -9.08
N SER A 123 -10.15 18.65 -9.29
CA SER A 123 -8.97 19.47 -8.96
C SER A 123 -8.96 20.78 -9.76
N ALA A 124 -9.29 20.74 -11.06
CA ALA A 124 -9.41 21.95 -11.86
C ALA A 124 -10.54 22.88 -11.37
N ALA A 125 -11.56 22.34 -10.73
CA ALA A 125 -12.64 23.10 -10.07
C ALA A 125 -12.28 23.62 -8.67
N GLY A 126 -11.08 23.32 -8.15
CA GLY A 126 -10.57 23.84 -6.88
C GLY A 126 -10.72 22.90 -5.67
N ALA A 127 -11.16 21.65 -5.88
CA ALA A 127 -11.31 20.68 -4.79
C ALA A 127 -9.95 20.24 -4.21
N SER A 128 -9.87 20.12 -2.88
CA SER A 128 -8.60 19.88 -2.18
C SER A 128 -8.14 18.42 -2.24
N LEU A 129 -8.99 17.49 -1.84
CA LEU A 129 -8.72 16.04 -1.86
C LEU A 129 -8.25 15.51 -3.23
N PRO A 130 -8.94 15.78 -4.35
CA PRO A 130 -8.47 15.33 -5.66
C PRO A 130 -7.15 15.98 -6.07
N THR A 131 -6.89 17.22 -5.65
CA THR A 131 -5.60 17.88 -5.89
C THR A 131 -4.48 17.18 -5.12
N MET A 132 -4.68 16.86 -3.84
CA MET A 132 -3.73 16.10 -3.03
C MET A 132 -3.49 14.70 -3.61
N PHE A 133 -4.55 14.02 -4.05
CA PHE A 133 -4.46 12.72 -4.72
C PHE A 133 -3.54 12.77 -5.95
N LEU A 134 -3.73 13.78 -6.82
CA LEU A 134 -2.88 13.97 -8.01
C LEU A 134 -1.43 14.27 -7.64
N VAL A 135 -1.20 15.07 -6.59
CA VAL A 135 0.14 15.38 -6.10
C VAL A 135 0.83 14.12 -5.56
N VAL A 136 0.15 13.29 -4.76
CA VAL A 136 0.71 12.03 -4.27
C VAL A 136 1.09 11.12 -5.45
N LYS A 137 0.22 10.96 -6.45
CA LYS A 137 0.54 10.21 -7.68
C LYS A 137 1.76 10.79 -8.40
N HIS A 138 1.87 12.11 -8.51
CA HIS A 138 3.02 12.78 -9.10
C HIS A 138 4.32 12.47 -8.31
N LEU A 139 4.32 12.61 -6.98
CA LEU A 139 5.49 12.40 -6.13
C LEU A 139 6.02 10.96 -6.14
N ARG A 140 5.16 9.97 -6.41
CA ARG A 140 5.58 8.58 -6.61
C ARG A 140 6.38 8.39 -7.89
N SER A 141 6.18 9.24 -8.89
CA SER A 141 6.83 9.15 -10.21
C SER A 141 8.11 9.98 -10.36
N VAL A 142 8.38 10.88 -9.41
CA VAL A 142 9.52 11.81 -9.48
C VAL A 142 10.42 11.70 -8.26
N THR A 143 11.72 11.82 -8.50
CA THR A 143 12.72 11.93 -7.43
C THR A 143 12.74 13.35 -6.87
N PHE A 144 12.82 14.35 -7.75
CA PHE A 144 12.87 15.77 -7.41
C PHE A 144 11.65 16.54 -8.01
N PRO A 145 10.69 17.00 -7.18
CA PRO A 145 9.47 17.65 -7.67
C PRO A 145 9.68 19.14 -7.99
N LEU A 146 9.57 19.49 -9.27
CA LEU A 146 9.57 20.90 -9.72
C LEU A 146 8.26 21.61 -9.35
N PRO A 147 8.25 22.95 -9.18
CA PRO A 147 7.02 23.71 -8.90
C PRO A 147 5.94 23.47 -9.95
N THR A 148 4.70 23.29 -9.48
CA THR A 148 3.51 23.16 -10.32
C THR A 148 2.33 23.77 -9.59
N LYS A 149 1.30 24.19 -10.34
CA LYS A 149 0.09 24.77 -9.74
C LYS A 149 -0.51 23.91 -8.60
N ASN A 150 -0.50 22.59 -8.74
CA ASN A 150 -1.05 21.70 -7.70
C ASN A 150 -0.15 21.63 -6.46
N LEU A 151 1.17 21.73 -6.63
CA LEU A 151 2.09 21.82 -5.50
C LEU A 151 1.97 23.17 -4.78
N ASP A 152 1.79 24.25 -5.53
CA ASP A 152 1.59 25.59 -4.97
C ASP A 152 0.29 25.65 -4.13
N LEU A 153 -0.78 24.98 -4.60
CA LEU A 153 -2.02 24.82 -3.83
C LEU A 153 -1.82 24.01 -2.55
N VAL A 154 -1.07 22.90 -2.62
CA VAL A 154 -0.76 22.09 -1.44
C VAL A 154 0.08 22.86 -0.43
N GLU A 155 1.05 23.65 -0.89
CA GLU A 155 1.82 24.57 -0.04
C GLU A 155 0.91 25.61 0.62
N GLN A 156 0.00 26.22 -0.16
CA GLN A 156 -0.96 27.19 0.37
C GLN A 156 -1.83 26.57 1.48
N TRP A 157 -2.37 25.38 1.26
CA TRP A 157 -3.18 24.68 2.27
C TRP A 157 -2.35 24.25 3.49
N ALA A 158 -1.08 23.93 3.31
CA ALA A 158 -0.19 23.58 4.41
C ALA A 158 0.16 24.81 5.28
N ILE A 159 0.45 25.95 4.65
CA ILE A 159 0.95 27.14 5.34
C ILE A 159 -0.20 28.01 5.86
N HIS A 160 -1.24 28.25 5.06
CA HIS A 160 -2.32 29.17 5.42
C HIS A 160 -3.48 28.47 6.10
N ASP A 161 -3.94 27.36 5.52
CA ASP A 161 -5.13 26.67 6.03
C ASP A 161 -4.77 25.67 7.15
N GLN A 162 -3.47 25.40 7.34
CA GLN A 162 -2.93 24.46 8.32
C GLN A 162 -3.58 23.07 8.23
N ASP A 163 -3.95 22.63 7.02
CA ASP A 163 -4.54 21.31 6.80
C ASP A 163 -3.48 20.22 7.04
N PRO A 164 -3.67 19.28 8.01
CA PRO A 164 -2.67 18.28 8.34
C PRO A 164 -2.28 17.38 7.17
N ARG A 165 -3.21 17.10 6.24
CA ARG A 165 -2.95 16.32 5.01
C ARG A 165 -2.03 17.10 4.09
N ALA A 166 -2.31 18.40 3.92
CA ALA A 166 -1.50 19.29 3.12
C ALA A 166 -0.10 19.45 3.72
N ILE A 167 0.00 19.62 5.04
CA ILE A 167 1.27 19.73 5.75
C ILE A 167 2.11 18.45 5.58
N ALA A 168 1.52 17.27 5.79
CA ALA A 168 2.23 16.01 5.58
C ALA A 168 2.71 15.86 4.12
N LEU A 169 1.85 16.19 3.17
CA LEU A 169 2.18 16.11 1.74
C LEU A 169 3.26 17.13 1.34
N HIS A 170 3.16 18.38 1.80
CA HIS A 170 4.15 19.42 1.54
C HIS A 170 5.49 19.11 2.21
N SER A 171 5.48 18.55 3.43
CA SER A 171 6.71 18.07 4.09
C SER A 171 7.42 17.01 3.24
N LYS A 172 6.66 16.11 2.58
CA LYS A 172 7.22 15.15 1.62
C LYS A 172 7.82 15.83 0.37
N VAL A 173 7.19 16.89 -0.13
CA VAL A 173 7.73 17.70 -1.25
C VAL A 173 9.06 18.32 -0.84
N LEU A 174 9.13 18.97 0.32
CA LEU A 174 10.34 19.58 0.87
C LEU A 174 11.45 18.55 1.08
N GLY A 175 11.14 17.40 1.67
CA GLY A 175 12.12 16.32 1.85
C GLY A 175 12.68 15.80 0.52
N LYS A 176 11.86 15.68 -0.53
CA LYS A 176 12.32 15.31 -1.87
C LYS A 176 13.13 16.41 -2.56
N ARG A 177 13.03 17.65 -2.07
CA ARG A 177 13.87 18.80 -2.47
C ARG A 177 15.08 18.98 -1.56
N GLU A 178 15.33 18.03 -0.66
CA GLU A 178 16.43 18.06 0.32
C GLU A 178 16.33 19.20 1.35
N GLN A 179 15.14 19.80 1.49
CA GLN A 179 14.83 20.83 2.48
C GLN A 179 14.35 20.18 3.79
N TYR A 180 15.20 19.32 4.36
CA TYR A 180 14.80 18.42 5.46
C TYR A 180 14.40 19.16 6.74
N GLN A 181 15.11 20.25 7.09
CA GLN A 181 14.84 20.98 8.32
C GLN A 181 13.46 21.67 8.29
N GLU A 182 13.12 22.29 7.16
CA GLU A 182 11.81 22.92 6.94
C GLU A 182 10.69 21.87 6.96
N ALA A 183 10.92 20.72 6.31
CA ALA A 183 10.00 19.60 6.31
C ALA A 183 9.73 19.06 7.72
N LEU A 184 10.76 18.95 8.56
CA LEU A 184 10.64 18.45 9.93
C LEU A 184 9.80 19.40 10.80
N VAL A 185 10.06 20.71 10.75
CA VAL A 185 9.31 21.71 11.54
C VAL A 185 7.81 21.66 11.22
N LEU A 186 7.47 21.48 9.94
CA LEU A 186 6.08 21.34 9.53
C LEU A 186 5.48 20.03 10.02
N LEU A 187 6.19 18.93 9.87
CA LEU A 187 5.69 17.61 10.22
C LEU A 187 5.53 17.41 11.74
N GLU A 188 6.36 18.07 12.56
CA GLU A 188 6.23 18.07 14.03
C GLU A 188 4.83 18.54 14.46
N LYS A 189 4.28 19.57 13.82
CA LYS A 189 2.91 20.04 14.09
C LYS A 189 1.86 18.97 13.81
N VAL A 190 2.02 18.22 12.71
CA VAL A 190 1.09 17.14 12.36
C VAL A 190 1.17 16.01 13.37
N MET A 191 2.37 15.68 13.86
CA MET A 191 2.56 14.68 14.91
C MET A 191 1.87 15.07 16.23
N GLU A 192 1.75 16.37 16.53
CA GLU A 192 1.01 16.85 17.70
C GLU A 192 -0.52 16.78 17.52
N TRP A 193 -1.01 16.94 16.30
CA TRP A 193 -2.46 16.99 16.02
C TRP A 193 -3.07 15.62 15.67
N THR A 194 -2.25 14.68 15.26
CA THR A 194 -2.71 13.36 14.80
C THR A 194 -2.47 12.31 15.87
N TYR A 195 -3.37 11.33 15.93
CA TYR A 195 -3.26 10.21 16.85
C TYR A 195 -3.58 8.91 16.10
N PRO A 196 -2.97 7.78 16.50
CA PRO A 196 -3.31 6.48 15.92
C PRO A 196 -4.75 6.11 16.29
N THR A 197 -5.52 5.62 15.31
CA THR A 197 -6.89 5.16 15.51
C THR A 197 -7.07 3.74 14.98
N ARG A 198 -7.86 2.93 15.70
CA ARG A 198 -8.32 1.61 15.23
C ARG A 198 -9.60 1.70 14.41
N LEU A 199 -10.31 2.82 14.51
CA LEU A 199 -11.49 3.10 13.71
C LEU A 199 -11.05 3.67 12.38
N GLN A 200 -11.64 3.18 11.30
CA GLN A 200 -11.39 3.73 9.98
C GLN A 200 -11.81 5.20 9.97
N PRO A 201 -10.86 6.15 9.81
CA PRO A 201 -11.18 7.57 9.75
C PRO A 201 -12.01 7.85 8.48
N SER A 202 -12.78 8.94 8.52
CA SER A 202 -13.40 9.41 7.29
C SER A 202 -12.32 9.84 6.28
N THR A 203 -12.61 9.72 4.98
CA THR A 203 -11.68 10.20 3.93
C THR A 203 -11.24 11.66 4.12
N PHE A 204 -12.07 12.46 4.78
CA PHE A 204 -11.80 13.88 5.06
C PHE A 204 -10.93 14.10 6.31
N GLU A 205 -10.83 13.13 7.21
CA GLU A 205 -10.03 13.21 8.44
C GLU A 205 -8.75 12.37 8.34
N ASP A 206 -8.65 11.49 7.35
CA ASP A 206 -7.50 10.62 7.16
C ASP A 206 -6.29 11.38 6.60
N VAL A 207 -5.30 11.62 7.45
CA VAL A 207 -4.01 12.23 7.08
C VAL A 207 -3.24 11.40 6.03
N THR A 208 -3.48 10.09 5.96
CA THR A 208 -2.82 9.17 5.02
C THR A 208 -3.49 9.13 3.65
N LEU A 209 -4.63 9.82 3.47
CA LEU A 209 -5.40 9.85 2.23
C LEU A 209 -5.76 8.44 1.74
N GLY A 210 -6.28 7.59 2.62
CA GLY A 210 -6.61 6.19 2.32
C GLY A 210 -5.37 5.32 2.10
N GLY A 211 -4.28 5.59 2.84
CA GLY A 211 -2.99 4.91 2.68
C GLY A 211 -2.21 5.28 1.42
N LEU A 212 -2.62 6.33 0.70
CA LEU A 212 -1.86 6.83 -0.46
C LEU A 212 -0.58 7.55 -0.03
N LEU A 213 -0.63 8.27 1.08
CA LEU A 213 0.50 8.89 1.73
C LEU A 213 0.94 8.00 2.90
N GLU A 214 2.24 7.94 3.14
CA GLU A 214 2.79 7.26 4.30
C GLU A 214 2.28 7.91 5.59
N PRO A 215 2.10 7.15 6.68
CA PRO A 215 1.69 7.74 7.96
C PRO A 215 2.72 8.77 8.44
N PRO A 216 2.31 9.82 9.17
CA PRO A 216 3.19 10.92 9.58
C PRO A 216 4.48 10.46 10.27
N TRP A 217 4.41 9.43 11.14
CA TRP A 217 5.59 8.87 11.81
C TRP A 217 6.61 8.30 10.82
N GLN A 218 6.16 7.65 9.74
CA GLN A 218 7.04 7.05 8.73
C GLN A 218 7.72 8.15 7.91
N LEU A 219 6.97 9.20 7.56
CA LEU A 219 7.54 10.36 6.89
C LEU A 219 8.58 11.07 7.78
N PHE A 220 8.30 11.19 9.07
CA PHE A 220 9.20 11.80 10.04
C PHE A 220 10.48 10.99 10.23
N ALA A 221 10.36 9.66 10.36
CA ALA A 221 11.50 8.75 10.45
C ALA A 221 12.41 8.84 9.21
N TRP A 222 11.83 8.91 8.01
CA TRP A 222 12.57 9.10 6.76
C TRP A 222 13.32 10.45 6.70
N LEU A 223 12.68 11.53 7.15
CA LEU A 223 13.33 12.86 7.21
C LEU A 223 14.49 12.88 8.21
N LYS A 224 14.32 12.27 9.40
CA LYS A 224 15.38 12.14 10.40
C LYS A 224 16.55 11.28 9.92
N GLU A 225 16.25 10.18 9.23
CA GLU A 225 17.27 9.34 8.59
C GLU A 225 18.06 10.12 7.54
N SER A 226 17.38 10.96 6.75
CA SER A 226 17.99 11.78 5.69
C SER A 226 18.99 12.82 6.22
N ILE A 227 18.86 13.25 7.48
CA ILE A 227 19.82 14.14 8.15
C ILE A 227 20.85 13.37 9.02
N GLY A 228 20.83 12.04 8.96
CA GLY A 228 21.76 11.16 9.70
C GLY A 228 21.40 10.91 11.16
N ASP A 229 20.18 11.25 11.61
CA ASP A 229 19.73 11.04 12.99
C ASP A 229 19.09 9.65 13.16
N GLN A 230 19.95 8.62 13.10
CA GLN A 230 19.52 7.22 13.27
C GLN A 230 18.87 6.98 14.63
N LYS A 231 19.27 7.73 15.66
CA LYS A 231 18.73 7.59 17.01
C LYS A 231 17.26 8.02 17.04
N ALA A 232 16.93 9.17 16.44
CA ALA A 232 15.54 9.61 16.33
C ALA A 232 14.72 8.68 15.43
N THR A 233 15.28 8.19 14.32
CA THR A 233 14.62 7.21 13.45
C THR A 233 14.25 5.93 14.22
N ASN A 234 15.17 5.36 15.00
CA ASN A 234 14.90 4.17 15.79
C ASN A 234 13.87 4.43 16.91
N ALA A 235 13.93 5.58 17.57
CA ALA A 235 12.95 5.97 18.60
C ALA A 235 11.54 6.11 18.01
N MET A 236 11.43 6.66 16.80
CA MET A 236 10.14 6.78 16.10
C MET A 236 9.60 5.44 15.65
N LEU A 237 10.47 4.54 15.19
CA LEU A 237 10.08 3.17 14.88
C LEU A 237 9.57 2.43 16.12
N GLU A 238 10.27 2.57 17.26
CA GLU A 238 9.85 2.00 18.54
C GLU A 238 8.47 2.53 18.98
N MET A 239 8.27 3.85 18.94
CA MET A 239 6.97 4.47 19.26
C MET A 239 5.85 3.93 18.34
N ALA A 240 6.09 3.89 17.03
CA ALA A 240 5.10 3.40 16.08
C ALA A 240 4.75 1.92 16.29
N ALA A 241 5.73 1.09 16.67
CA ALA A 241 5.51 -0.32 16.95
C ALA A 241 4.82 -0.56 18.31
N LEU A 242 5.30 0.09 19.37
CA LEU A 242 4.93 -0.24 20.75
C LEU A 242 3.76 0.58 21.28
N GLU A 243 3.61 1.83 20.85
CA GLU A 243 2.52 2.69 21.28
C GLU A 243 1.38 2.72 20.25
N TYR A 244 1.72 2.91 18.97
CA TYR A 244 0.69 3.02 17.92
C TYR A 244 0.21 1.66 17.43
N HIS A 245 1.00 0.60 17.69
CA HIS A 245 0.74 -0.76 17.20
C HIS A 245 0.55 -0.82 15.69
N ASP A 246 1.28 0.01 14.94
CA ASP A 246 1.24 -0.01 13.49
C ASP A 246 1.79 -1.37 12.99
N PRO A 247 1.03 -2.14 12.20
CA PRO A 247 1.43 -3.49 11.80
C PRO A 247 2.72 -3.53 10.98
N LYS A 248 3.05 -2.47 10.25
CA LYS A 248 4.29 -2.39 9.47
C LYS A 248 5.46 -2.02 10.39
N ALA A 249 5.28 -1.03 11.26
CA ALA A 249 6.28 -0.67 12.27
C ALA A 249 6.63 -1.84 13.19
N LEU A 250 5.64 -2.66 13.59
CA LEU A 250 5.87 -3.88 14.37
C LEU A 250 6.79 -4.87 13.65
N VAL A 251 6.64 -5.05 12.34
CA VAL A 251 7.52 -5.92 11.54
C VAL A 251 8.93 -5.33 11.47
N ASP A 252 9.06 -4.05 11.13
CA ASP A 252 10.35 -3.37 11.01
C ASP A 252 11.10 -3.34 12.36
N TYR A 253 10.38 -3.09 13.46
CA TYR A 253 10.93 -3.11 14.82
C TYR A 253 11.31 -4.53 15.26
N ALA A 254 10.52 -5.55 14.90
CA ALA A 254 10.88 -6.94 15.17
C ALA A 254 12.24 -7.28 14.53
N HIS A 255 12.48 -6.87 13.28
CA HIS A 255 13.76 -7.08 12.61
C HIS A 255 14.93 -6.42 13.37
N LEU A 256 14.75 -5.18 13.83
CA LEU A 256 15.75 -4.50 14.65
C LEU A 256 16.05 -5.28 15.93
N MET A 257 15.01 -5.75 16.64
CA MET A 257 15.15 -6.56 17.84
C MET A 257 15.86 -7.88 17.57
N ARG A 258 15.61 -8.50 16.41
CA ARG A 258 16.27 -9.74 16.02
C ARG A 258 17.77 -9.54 15.79
N VAL A 259 18.17 -8.46 15.12
CA VAL A 259 19.59 -8.11 14.91
C VAL A 259 20.28 -7.86 16.26
N GLN A 260 19.56 -7.30 17.24
CA GLN A 260 20.06 -7.11 18.61
C GLN A 260 20.04 -8.38 19.47
N GLY A 261 19.61 -9.53 18.93
CA GLY A 261 19.52 -10.80 19.64
C GLY A 261 18.26 -10.96 20.52
N ASN A 262 17.40 -9.95 20.58
CA ASN A 262 16.15 -10.00 21.36
C ASN A 262 15.05 -10.77 20.61
N THR A 263 15.18 -12.08 20.65
CA THR A 263 14.28 -13.02 19.97
C THR A 263 12.87 -13.01 20.56
N ALA A 264 12.75 -12.75 21.87
CA ALA A 264 11.45 -12.66 22.54
C ALA A 264 10.63 -11.47 22.03
N MET A 265 11.25 -10.30 21.89
CA MET A 265 10.58 -9.12 21.35
C MET A 265 10.27 -9.25 19.86
N TYR A 266 11.16 -9.91 19.09
CA TYR A 266 10.87 -10.26 17.69
C TYR A 266 9.58 -11.09 17.60
N GLU A 267 9.46 -12.17 18.37
CA GLU A 267 8.27 -13.02 18.36
C GLU A 267 7.02 -12.24 18.80
N GLU A 268 7.11 -11.43 19.86
CA GLU A 268 5.98 -10.64 20.35
C GLU A 268 5.47 -9.65 19.30
N CYS A 269 6.38 -8.92 18.65
CA CYS A 269 6.03 -7.94 17.63
C CYS A 269 5.46 -8.61 16.37
N MET A 270 6.07 -9.72 15.91
CA MET A 270 5.56 -10.49 14.79
C MET A 270 4.17 -11.07 15.05
N ASN A 271 3.90 -11.59 16.26
CA ASN A 271 2.56 -12.07 16.63
C ASN A 271 1.50 -10.95 16.58
N LYS A 272 1.83 -9.76 17.11
CA LYS A 272 0.93 -8.60 17.07
C LYS A 272 0.63 -8.17 15.64
N ALA A 273 1.66 -8.05 14.79
CA ALA A 273 1.49 -7.70 13.37
C ALA A 273 0.70 -8.77 12.60
N ALA A 274 0.96 -10.05 12.88
CA ALA A 274 0.27 -11.16 12.25
C ALA A 274 -1.22 -11.21 12.64
N THR A 275 -1.55 -10.91 13.91
CA THR A 275 -2.94 -10.82 14.38
C THR A 275 -3.68 -9.63 13.77
N ALA A 276 -2.96 -8.58 13.37
CA ALA A 276 -3.49 -7.48 12.57
C ALA A 276 -3.64 -7.80 11.06
N GLY A 277 -3.39 -9.06 10.65
CA GLY A 277 -3.56 -9.52 9.29
C GLY A 277 -2.38 -9.21 8.35
N ASN A 278 -1.19 -8.90 8.88
CA ASN A 278 -0.02 -8.68 8.05
C ASN A 278 0.51 -10.02 7.48
N PRO A 279 0.46 -10.25 6.15
CA PRO A 279 0.85 -11.54 5.55
C PRO A 279 2.34 -11.84 5.68
N GLU A 280 3.19 -10.82 5.72
CA GLU A 280 4.62 -10.98 5.90
C GLU A 280 4.96 -11.39 7.33
N ALA A 281 4.32 -10.76 8.32
CA ALA A 281 4.46 -11.14 9.72
C ALA A 281 4.02 -12.59 9.96
N CYS A 282 2.84 -13.00 9.44
CA CYS A 282 2.37 -14.38 9.53
C CYS A 282 3.41 -15.37 8.96
N ARG A 283 3.96 -15.08 7.77
CA ARG A 283 4.94 -15.95 7.12
C ARG A 283 6.27 -16.00 7.89
N LYS A 284 6.79 -14.86 8.34
CA LYS A 284 8.06 -14.79 9.08
C LYS A 284 7.96 -15.43 10.47
N LEU A 285 6.79 -15.33 11.09
CA LEU A 285 6.47 -16.03 12.32
C LEU A 285 6.36 -17.55 12.10
N ALA A 286 5.77 -17.98 10.98
CA ALA A 286 5.77 -19.38 10.57
C ALA A 286 7.19 -19.93 10.34
N ASN A 287 8.04 -19.16 9.64
CA ASN A 287 9.46 -19.47 9.45
C ASN A 287 10.17 -19.62 10.80
N PHE A 288 9.92 -18.72 11.74
CA PHE A 288 10.49 -18.75 13.08
C PHE A 288 10.15 -20.05 13.83
N TYR A 289 8.88 -20.47 13.82
CA TYR A 289 8.48 -21.72 14.46
C TYR A 289 9.00 -22.96 13.72
N LEU A 290 9.05 -22.93 12.38
CA LEU A 290 9.59 -24.04 11.59
C LEU A 290 11.10 -24.22 11.86
N LEU A 291 11.86 -23.13 11.89
CA LEU A 291 13.29 -23.17 12.22
C LEU A 291 13.54 -23.63 13.67
N THR A 292 12.62 -23.32 14.59
CA THR A 292 12.65 -23.83 15.97
C THR A 292 12.41 -25.34 16.02
N TYR A 293 11.42 -25.85 15.25
CA TYR A 293 11.19 -27.28 15.09
C TYR A 293 12.41 -28.01 14.51
N LEU A 294 13.07 -27.41 13.51
CA LEU A 294 14.28 -27.95 12.89
C LEU A 294 15.53 -27.85 13.78
N GLY A 295 15.42 -27.30 15.00
CA GLY A 295 16.54 -27.11 15.92
C GLY A 295 17.57 -26.06 15.49
N ARG A 296 17.25 -25.23 14.48
CA ARG A 296 18.12 -24.17 13.96
C ARG A 296 18.02 -22.87 14.74
N LEU A 297 16.96 -22.71 15.53
CA LEU A 297 16.82 -21.67 16.54
C LEU A 297 16.73 -22.33 17.91
N PRO A 298 17.32 -21.73 18.95
CA PRO A 298 17.22 -22.28 20.31
C PRO A 298 15.75 -22.39 20.70
N SER A 299 15.31 -23.62 21.01
CA SER A 299 14.00 -23.83 21.62
C SER A 299 14.02 -23.24 23.03
N GLN A 300 12.87 -22.75 23.50
CA GLN A 300 12.65 -22.02 24.76
C GLN A 300 13.02 -22.79 26.06
N GLN A 301 13.77 -23.89 25.95
CA GLN A 301 14.20 -24.69 27.08
C GLN A 301 15.34 -24.05 27.90
N SER A 302 16.16 -23.15 27.32
CA SER A 302 17.41 -22.72 27.97
C SER A 302 17.48 -21.29 28.54
N GLU A 303 16.71 -20.28 28.11
CA GLU A 303 17.12 -18.89 28.44
C GLU A 303 16.13 -17.89 29.04
N ASP A 304 14.81 -18.13 29.20
CA ASP A 304 14.02 -17.09 29.90
C ASP A 304 12.73 -17.54 30.61
N LYS A 305 12.68 -17.37 31.94
CA LYS A 305 11.50 -17.60 32.79
C LYS A 305 10.38 -16.59 32.51
N SER A 306 10.75 -15.37 32.09
CA SER A 306 9.81 -14.29 31.72
C SER A 306 8.99 -14.62 30.47
N PHE A 307 9.64 -15.28 29.50
CA PHE A 307 9.07 -15.62 28.21
C PHE A 307 8.08 -16.79 28.29
N ARG A 308 8.41 -17.84 29.06
CA ARG A 308 7.49 -18.97 29.32
C ARG A 308 6.18 -18.50 29.94
N ALA A 309 6.22 -17.56 30.88
CA ALA A 309 5.03 -17.03 31.55
C ALA A 309 4.12 -16.20 30.62
N ARG A 310 4.69 -15.53 29.61
CA ARG A 310 3.92 -14.73 28.63
C ARG A 310 3.27 -15.61 27.57
N ILE A 311 3.96 -16.62 27.07
CA ILE A 311 3.39 -17.54 26.06
C ILE A 311 2.47 -18.58 26.71
N SER A 312 2.75 -19.03 27.94
CA SER A 312 1.81 -19.88 28.70
C SER A 312 0.48 -19.15 28.99
N ARG A 313 0.49 -17.80 29.08
CA ARG A 313 -0.74 -17.00 29.17
C ARG A 313 -1.59 -17.06 27.90
N PHE A 314 -0.98 -17.20 26.73
CA PHE A 314 -1.71 -17.31 25.46
C PHE A 314 -2.03 -18.76 25.07
N PHE A 315 -1.20 -19.75 25.45
CA PHE A 315 -1.27 -21.12 24.92
C PHE A 315 -1.06 -22.25 25.94
N GLY A 316 -0.99 -21.96 27.24
CA GLY A 316 -1.26 -22.91 28.32
C GLY A 316 -0.25 -24.02 28.65
N GLN A 317 0.72 -24.40 27.80
CA GLN A 317 1.62 -25.55 28.08
C GLN A 317 3.05 -25.43 27.49
N SER A 318 3.99 -26.21 28.03
CA SER A 318 5.33 -26.41 27.47
C SER A 318 5.24 -27.13 26.12
N ARG A 319 5.68 -26.47 25.04
CA ARG A 319 5.56 -26.96 23.66
C ARG A 319 6.56 -28.06 23.34
N THR A 320 6.08 -29.14 22.72
CA THR A 320 6.90 -30.16 22.05
C THR A 320 7.40 -29.66 20.69
N PRO A 321 8.44 -30.26 20.09
CA PRO A 321 8.85 -29.94 18.71
C PRO A 321 7.67 -30.01 17.72
N GLU A 322 6.82 -31.02 17.84
CA GLU A 322 5.63 -31.21 17.00
C GLU A 322 4.64 -30.05 17.11
N ASP A 323 4.52 -29.41 18.28
CA ASP A 323 3.68 -28.24 18.46
C ASP A 323 4.22 -27.03 17.66
N TYR A 324 5.54 -26.87 17.59
CA TYR A 324 6.15 -25.82 16.76
C TYR A 324 5.90 -26.07 15.27
N ARG A 325 5.96 -27.33 14.82
CA ARG A 325 5.63 -27.67 13.43
C ARG A 325 4.17 -27.34 13.11
N LYS A 326 3.23 -27.69 14.00
CA LYS A 326 1.80 -27.36 13.84
C LYS A 326 1.58 -25.85 13.79
N LEU A 327 2.22 -25.10 14.69
CA LEU A 327 2.14 -23.64 14.68
C LEU A 327 2.67 -23.05 13.37
N ALA A 328 3.80 -23.54 12.87
CA ALA A 328 4.33 -23.09 11.60
C ALA A 328 3.31 -23.28 10.46
N VAL A 329 2.70 -24.47 10.35
CA VAL A 329 1.67 -24.76 9.34
C VAL A 329 0.49 -23.79 9.47
N ASN A 330 -0.09 -23.64 10.67
CA ASN A 330 -1.23 -22.75 10.90
C ASN A 330 -0.92 -21.29 10.49
N TRP A 331 0.28 -20.79 10.82
CA TRP A 331 0.69 -19.44 10.45
C TRP A 331 0.96 -19.29 8.94
N TYR A 332 1.44 -20.34 8.26
CA TYR A 332 1.53 -20.30 6.81
C TYR A 332 0.15 -20.29 6.13
N GLU A 333 -0.81 -21.06 6.64
CA GLU A 333 -2.20 -21.05 6.13
C GLU A 333 -2.80 -19.65 6.27
N LEU A 334 -2.62 -19.02 7.43
CA LEU A 334 -3.07 -17.65 7.64
C LEU A 334 -2.33 -16.65 6.75
N ALA A 335 -1.01 -16.81 6.57
CA ALA A 335 -0.25 -15.97 5.64
C ALA A 335 -0.75 -16.10 4.21
N PHE A 336 -1.11 -17.31 3.77
CA PHE A 336 -1.71 -17.55 2.46
C PHE A 336 -3.08 -16.90 2.34
N ALA A 337 -3.96 -17.03 3.35
CA ALA A 337 -5.27 -16.38 3.37
C ALA A 337 -5.16 -14.84 3.26
N HIS A 338 -4.09 -14.25 3.79
CA HIS A 338 -3.75 -12.84 3.63
C HIS A 338 -2.97 -12.49 2.35
N GLY A 339 -2.82 -13.43 1.40
CA GLY A 339 -2.27 -13.18 0.06
C GLY A 339 -0.78 -13.50 -0.11
N SER A 340 -0.15 -14.26 0.80
CA SER A 340 1.26 -14.63 0.69
C SER A 340 1.48 -15.85 -0.23
N ASN A 341 1.81 -15.59 -1.50
CA ASN A 341 2.15 -16.66 -2.46
C ASN A 341 3.42 -17.45 -2.07
N LYS A 342 4.33 -16.84 -1.29
CA LYS A 342 5.48 -17.57 -0.72
C LYS A 342 5.03 -18.60 0.30
N ALA A 343 4.03 -18.29 1.13
CA ALA A 343 3.49 -19.23 2.11
C ALA A 343 2.81 -20.42 1.42
N ALA A 344 2.09 -20.19 0.32
CA ALA A 344 1.54 -21.28 -0.51
C ALA A 344 2.61 -22.26 -0.98
N LEU A 345 3.77 -21.75 -1.46
CA LEU A 345 4.86 -22.62 -1.90
C LEU A 345 5.44 -23.46 -0.76
N ILE A 346 5.57 -22.88 0.44
CA ILE A 346 6.07 -23.60 1.61
C ILE A 346 5.05 -24.64 2.09
N LEU A 347 3.75 -24.29 2.14
CA LEU A 347 2.67 -25.22 2.47
C LEU A 347 2.63 -26.41 1.51
N ALA A 348 2.79 -26.18 0.21
CA ALA A 348 2.85 -27.24 -0.78
C ALA A 348 3.96 -28.26 -0.44
N ILE A 349 5.16 -27.79 -0.10
CA ILE A 349 6.28 -28.65 0.29
C ILE A 349 5.97 -29.40 1.60
N LEU A 350 5.51 -28.70 2.64
CA LEU A 350 5.21 -29.29 3.95
C LEU A 350 4.08 -30.32 3.90
N LEU A 351 3.05 -30.08 3.09
CA LEU A 351 1.92 -30.99 2.89
C LEU A 351 2.34 -32.22 2.09
N ARG A 352 3.18 -32.04 1.06
CA ARG A 352 3.79 -33.17 0.34
C ARG A 352 4.62 -34.04 1.27
N GLU A 353 5.48 -33.44 2.10
CA GLU A 353 6.25 -34.16 3.13
C GLU A 353 5.35 -34.92 4.12
N ALA A 354 4.15 -34.40 4.41
CA ALA A 354 3.15 -35.04 5.27
C ALA A 354 2.27 -36.07 4.54
N GLY A 355 2.46 -36.30 3.24
CA GLY A 355 1.66 -37.24 2.42
C GLY A 355 0.32 -36.68 1.92
N HIS A 356 0.03 -35.39 2.15
CA HIS A 356 -1.18 -34.71 1.67
C HIS A 356 -0.99 -34.17 0.25
N LEU A 357 -0.80 -35.07 -0.72
CA LEU A 357 -0.42 -34.74 -2.09
C LEU A 357 -1.42 -33.83 -2.83
N GLU A 358 -2.72 -34.11 -2.70
CA GLU A 358 -3.78 -33.35 -3.38
C GLU A 358 -3.82 -31.90 -2.87
N LEU A 359 -3.93 -31.72 -1.56
CA LEU A 359 -3.97 -30.40 -0.93
C LEU A 359 -2.68 -29.62 -1.20
N GLY A 360 -1.52 -30.28 -1.13
CA GLY A 360 -0.25 -29.64 -1.47
C GLY A 360 -0.19 -29.16 -2.93
N LEU A 361 -0.82 -29.89 -3.86
CA LEU A 361 -0.89 -29.50 -5.27
C LEU A 361 -1.79 -28.28 -5.48
N GLU A 362 -2.85 -28.12 -4.69
CA GLU A 362 -3.68 -26.91 -4.70
C GLU A 362 -2.86 -25.67 -4.32
N TYR A 363 -2.13 -25.74 -3.21
CA TYR A 363 -1.24 -24.65 -2.81
C TYR A 363 -0.12 -24.39 -3.83
N LEU A 364 0.41 -25.43 -4.48
CA LEU A 364 1.42 -25.26 -5.54
C LEU A 364 0.86 -24.52 -6.76
N ARG A 365 -0.41 -24.75 -7.13
CA ARG A 365 -1.08 -23.99 -8.20
C ARG A 365 -1.20 -22.52 -7.83
N HIS A 366 -1.59 -22.19 -6.60
CA HIS A 366 -1.62 -20.81 -6.13
C HIS A 366 -0.23 -20.16 -6.09
N ALA A 367 0.80 -20.90 -5.69
CA ALA A 367 2.17 -20.39 -5.69
C ALA A 367 2.65 -19.98 -7.10
N GLU A 368 2.21 -20.69 -8.13
CA GLU A 368 2.53 -20.40 -9.54
C GLU A 368 1.97 -19.06 -10.02
N GLU A 369 0.77 -18.69 -9.57
CA GLU A 369 0.15 -17.39 -9.87
C GLU A 369 1.02 -16.22 -9.40
N GLY A 370 1.77 -16.42 -8.32
CA GLY A 370 2.72 -15.45 -7.79
C GLY A 370 3.94 -15.20 -8.67
N ARG A 371 4.20 -16.05 -9.68
CA ARG A 371 5.34 -15.94 -10.63
C ARG A 371 6.72 -15.79 -9.97
N ARG A 372 6.85 -16.22 -8.71
CA ARG A 372 8.12 -16.25 -7.97
C ARG A 372 8.62 -17.69 -7.93
N PHE A 373 9.94 -17.88 -8.03
CA PHE A 373 10.59 -19.21 -8.03
C PHE A 373 10.12 -20.19 -9.13
N PRO A 374 10.03 -19.77 -10.42
CA PRO A 374 9.49 -20.63 -11.48
C PRO A 374 10.26 -21.94 -11.68
N LYS A 375 11.58 -21.93 -11.47
CA LYS A 375 12.42 -23.14 -11.58
C LYS A 375 12.08 -24.18 -10.50
N LEU A 376 11.89 -23.73 -9.25
CA LEU A 376 11.54 -24.60 -8.13
C LEU A 376 10.14 -25.18 -8.34
N ILE A 377 9.17 -24.36 -8.75
CA ILE A 377 7.80 -24.80 -9.03
C ILE A 377 7.79 -25.85 -10.15
N ALA A 378 8.52 -25.61 -11.25
CA ALA A 378 8.62 -26.58 -12.34
C ALA A 378 9.24 -27.92 -11.88
N GLN A 379 10.27 -27.86 -11.03
CA GLN A 379 10.90 -29.06 -10.46
C GLN A 379 9.96 -29.82 -9.52
N LEU A 380 9.24 -29.11 -8.65
CA LEU A 380 8.23 -29.69 -7.75
C LEU A 380 7.13 -30.39 -8.55
N LYS A 381 6.59 -29.72 -9.58
CA LYS A 381 5.55 -30.31 -10.44
C LYS A 381 6.03 -31.56 -11.16
N LYS A 382 7.25 -31.53 -11.72
CA LYS A 382 7.82 -32.65 -12.47
C LYS A 382 7.96 -33.92 -11.63
N ASN A 383 8.28 -33.77 -10.34
CA ASN A 383 8.52 -34.91 -9.44
C ASN A 383 7.46 -34.98 -8.33
N TRP A 384 6.26 -34.42 -8.53
CA TRP A 384 5.28 -34.26 -7.46
C TRP A 384 4.87 -35.60 -6.84
N GLU A 385 4.58 -36.58 -7.69
CA GLU A 385 4.18 -37.95 -7.33
C GLU A 385 5.36 -38.91 -7.12
N ASN A 386 6.61 -38.42 -7.22
CA ASN A 386 7.79 -39.27 -7.06
C ASN A 386 8.23 -39.34 -5.59
N ASP A 387 7.86 -40.42 -4.91
CA ASP A 387 8.17 -40.65 -3.49
C ASP A 387 9.68 -40.77 -3.19
N ASP A 388 10.50 -41.12 -4.18
CA ASP A 388 11.97 -41.21 -4.01
C ASP A 388 12.63 -39.82 -3.91
N VAL A 389 11.91 -38.77 -4.32
CA VAL A 389 12.42 -37.39 -4.29
C VAL A 389 11.90 -36.69 -3.04
N GLN A 390 12.82 -36.44 -2.09
CA GLN A 390 12.54 -35.57 -0.96
C GLN A 390 12.77 -34.11 -1.33
N PHE A 391 11.79 -33.28 -1.03
CA PHE A 391 11.91 -31.83 -1.08
C PHE A 391 12.05 -31.32 0.34
N SER A 392 12.90 -30.31 0.53
CA SER A 392 12.94 -29.52 1.75
C SER A 392 12.68 -28.07 1.41
N VAL A 393 12.17 -27.31 2.38
CA VAL A 393 11.93 -25.88 2.20
C VAL A 393 13.28 -25.17 1.99
N PRO A 394 13.51 -24.49 0.84
CA PRO A 394 14.76 -23.78 0.60
C PRO A 394 15.00 -22.67 1.62
N ASP A 395 16.25 -22.47 2.03
CA ASP A 395 16.62 -21.43 3.01
C ASP A 395 16.21 -20.01 2.58
N GLN A 396 16.16 -19.76 1.26
CA GLN A 396 15.69 -18.48 0.68
C GLN A 396 14.22 -18.16 0.99
N LEU A 397 13.42 -19.17 1.35
CA LEU A 397 12.03 -19.02 1.78
C LEU A 397 11.89 -18.94 3.31
N LEU A 398 12.94 -19.31 4.06
CA LEU A 398 13.00 -19.36 5.52
C LEU A 398 13.58 -18.08 6.14
N ASP A 399 13.49 -16.95 5.43
CA ASP A 399 13.92 -15.66 5.97
C ASP A 399 13.08 -15.26 7.20
N ILE A 400 13.75 -14.95 8.31
CA ILE A 400 13.13 -14.41 9.53
C ILE A 400 13.44 -12.93 9.63
#